data_AF-A0A1B0D1V6-F1
#
_entry.id   AF-A0A1B0D1V6-F1
#
_cell.length_a   1.000
_cell.length_b   1.000
_cell.length_c   1.000
_cell.angle_alpha   90.00
_cell.angle_beta   90.00
_cell.angle_gamma   90.00
#
_symmetry.space_group_name_H-M   'P 1'
#
loop_
_entity.id
_entity.type
_entity.pdbx_description
1 polymer ?
#
loop_
_entity_poly.entity_id
_entity_poly.type
_entity_poly.pdbx_seq_one_letter_code
_entity_poly.pdbx_strand_id
1 'polypeptide(L)'
;MSLEARGFSQLPLSQPMSDKLRVGCDLRIGSNKKVDACGVCGGDGSSCKQPLYHWDTTEMSLCSVTCGGGEFSNEKYEFSGYKMARPTCRNRVTGIEVDESQCSSATRPEPAVIHCNTHQCPPKWVTDEWGICSKTCGGGVRDRLVICVEESLGVKNKVADEHCRSPKPNTQEICNMHDCPNWVASDWSGVS
;
A
#
# COMPACT_ATOMS: atom_id res chain seq x y z
N MET A 1 -61.59 35.63 -0.71
CA MET A 1 -62.14 34.73 0.33
C MET A 1 -61.49 33.38 0.16
N SER A 2 -61.05 32.83 1.28
CA SER A 2 -60.05 31.79 1.44
C SER A 2 -60.45 30.45 0.83
N LEU A 3 -59.47 29.74 0.28
CA LEU A 3 -59.51 28.29 0.10
C LEU A 3 -58.28 27.73 0.83
N GLU A 4 -58.56 27.10 1.97
CA GLU A 4 -57.59 26.60 2.93
C GLU A 4 -56.79 25.41 2.38
N ALA A 5 -55.49 25.43 2.67
CA ALA A 5 -54.58 24.33 2.43
C ALA A 5 -54.93 23.14 3.36
N ARG A 6 -55.22 21.98 2.78
CA ARG A 6 -55.39 20.74 3.52
C ARG A 6 -54.03 20.24 4.00
N GLY A 7 -53.89 20.16 5.32
CA GLY A 7 -52.69 19.71 6.01
C GLY A 7 -52.33 18.26 5.68
N PHE A 8 -51.06 18.04 5.36
CA PHE A 8 -50.44 16.73 5.38
C PHE A 8 -50.20 16.34 6.85
N SER A 9 -50.94 15.35 7.33
CA SER A 9 -50.66 14.70 8.61
C SER A 9 -49.30 14.01 8.52
N GLN A 10 -48.31 14.51 9.27
CA GLN A 10 -47.04 13.84 9.47
C GLN A 10 -47.29 12.53 10.24
N LEU A 11 -46.96 11.40 9.62
CA LEU A 11 -46.80 10.13 10.31
C LEU A 11 -45.56 10.21 11.23
N PRO A 12 -45.61 9.70 12.47
CA PRO A 12 -44.43 9.68 13.32
C PRO A 12 -43.41 8.69 12.75
N LEU A 13 -42.18 9.18 12.54
CA LEU A 13 -40.99 8.37 12.25
C LEU A 13 -40.85 7.31 13.35
N SER A 14 -41.11 6.06 12.99
CA SER A 14 -40.79 4.90 13.81
C SER A 14 -39.29 4.89 14.10
N GLN A 15 -38.94 4.95 15.39
CA GLN A 15 -37.58 4.84 15.90
C GLN A 15 -36.91 3.56 15.37
N PRO A 16 -35.61 3.56 15.03
CA PRO A 16 -34.88 2.33 14.78
C PRO A 16 -34.68 1.59 16.11
N MET A 17 -35.57 0.67 16.43
CA MET A 17 -35.39 -0.27 17.54
C MET A 17 -34.56 -1.45 17.06
N SER A 18 -33.24 -1.39 17.24
CA SER A 18 -32.41 -2.59 17.35
C SER A 18 -31.11 -2.26 18.09
N ASP A 19 -31.24 -1.99 19.39
CA ASP A 19 -30.15 -2.27 20.32
C ASP A 19 -29.84 -3.76 20.18
N LYS A 20 -28.69 -4.09 19.56
CA LYS A 20 -28.19 -5.47 19.56
C LYS A 20 -27.98 -5.87 21.01
N LEU A 21 -28.89 -6.68 21.54
CA LEU A 21 -28.84 -7.13 22.92
C LEU A 21 -27.59 -8.02 23.09
N ARG A 22 -26.53 -7.46 23.71
CA ARG A 22 -25.24 -8.14 23.86
C ARG A 22 -25.38 -9.27 24.88
N VAL A 23 -24.69 -10.37 24.63
CA VAL A 23 -24.57 -11.47 25.60
C VAL A 23 -23.42 -11.16 26.56
N GLY A 24 -23.72 -11.17 27.86
CA GLY A 24 -22.71 -11.00 28.91
C GLY A 24 -21.80 -12.22 29.05
N CYS A 25 -20.70 -12.08 29.77
CA CYS A 25 -19.77 -13.20 30.01
C CYS A 25 -20.38 -14.37 30.81
N ASP A 26 -21.54 -14.17 31.42
CA ASP A 26 -22.34 -15.16 32.15
C ASP A 26 -23.37 -15.88 31.26
N LEU A 27 -23.23 -15.75 29.93
CA LEU A 27 -24.08 -16.38 28.91
C LEU A 27 -25.55 -15.91 28.93
N ARG A 28 -25.83 -14.76 29.55
CA ARG A 28 -27.18 -14.19 29.62
C ARG A 28 -27.38 -13.09 28.57
N ILE A 29 -28.47 -13.18 27.82
CA ILE A 29 -28.85 -12.19 26.81
C ILE A 29 -29.28 -10.90 27.55
N GLY A 30 -28.63 -9.78 27.24
CA GLY A 30 -28.87 -8.48 27.89
C GLY A 30 -28.07 -8.26 29.17
N SER A 31 -27.19 -9.19 29.53
CA SER A 31 -26.29 -9.02 30.65
C SER A 31 -25.14 -8.08 30.29
N ASN A 32 -24.93 -7.09 31.16
CA ASN A 32 -23.81 -6.14 31.05
C ASN A 32 -22.53 -6.66 31.73
N LYS A 33 -22.53 -7.89 32.25
CA LYS A 33 -21.33 -8.48 32.86
C LYS A 33 -20.27 -8.70 31.80
N LYS A 34 -19.06 -8.18 32.06
CA LYS A 34 -17.87 -8.36 31.24
C LYS A 34 -16.86 -9.19 32.00
N VAL A 35 -16.01 -9.89 31.26
CA VAL A 35 -14.82 -10.52 31.81
C VAL A 35 -13.91 -9.39 32.30
N ASP A 36 -13.43 -9.47 33.54
CA ASP A 36 -12.49 -8.51 34.12
C ASP A 36 -11.06 -8.71 33.56
N ALA A 37 -10.12 -7.86 33.96
CA ALA A 37 -8.73 -7.93 33.50
C ALA A 37 -8.01 -9.24 33.88
N CYS A 38 -8.58 -10.03 34.79
CA CYS A 38 -8.08 -11.31 35.27
C CYS A 38 -8.70 -12.52 34.57
N GLY A 39 -9.68 -12.31 33.69
CA GLY A 39 -10.41 -13.41 33.05
C GLY A 39 -11.65 -13.88 33.82
N VAL A 40 -12.06 -13.18 34.87
CA VAL A 40 -13.19 -13.55 35.74
C VAL A 40 -14.44 -12.78 35.31
N CYS A 41 -15.53 -13.49 35.05
CA CYS A 41 -16.79 -12.87 34.66
C CYS A 41 -17.40 -12.06 35.81
N GLY A 42 -17.49 -10.73 35.64
CA GLY A 42 -18.00 -9.82 36.67
C GLY A 42 -17.10 -9.70 37.91
N GLY A 43 -15.82 -10.03 37.77
CA GLY A 43 -14.81 -9.75 38.80
C GLY A 43 -14.40 -8.28 38.84
N ASP A 44 -13.61 -7.93 39.85
CA ASP A 44 -13.14 -6.58 40.15
C ASP A 44 -11.68 -6.34 39.71
N GLY A 45 -11.02 -7.33 39.10
CA GLY A 45 -9.63 -7.24 38.68
C GLY A 45 -8.59 -7.42 39.80
N SER A 46 -8.99 -7.70 41.04
CA SER A 46 -8.07 -7.82 42.19
C SER A 46 -7.49 -9.23 42.36
N SER A 47 -8.01 -10.21 41.63
CA SER A 47 -7.74 -11.64 41.85
C SER A 47 -6.50 -12.18 41.13
N CYS A 48 -5.95 -11.47 40.15
CA CYS A 48 -4.82 -11.94 39.35
C CYS A 48 -3.49 -11.28 39.74
N LYS A 49 -2.40 -12.07 39.70
CA LYS A 49 -1.02 -11.56 39.83
C LYS A 49 -0.55 -10.80 38.59
N GLN A 50 -1.11 -11.12 37.42
CA GLN A 50 -0.84 -10.48 36.13
C GLN A 50 -2.13 -10.48 35.28
N PRO A 51 -2.34 -9.47 34.41
CA PRO A 51 -3.53 -9.39 33.58
C PRO A 51 -3.54 -10.49 32.51
N LEU A 52 -4.76 -10.94 32.15
CA LEU A 52 -5.02 -11.92 31.10
C LEU A 52 -4.61 -11.41 29.72
N TYR A 53 -4.82 -10.12 29.47
CA TYR A 53 -4.42 -9.44 28.25
C TYR A 53 -3.23 -8.53 28.52
N HIS A 54 -2.21 -8.58 27.68
CA HIS A 54 -1.05 -7.71 27.79
C HIS A 54 -0.61 -7.20 26.43
N TRP A 55 0.09 -6.07 26.43
CA TRP A 55 0.80 -5.59 25.26
C TRP A 55 1.99 -6.48 24.98
N ASP A 56 2.14 -6.86 23.73
CA ASP A 56 3.29 -7.53 23.16
C ASP A 56 3.79 -6.70 21.97
N THR A 57 4.99 -6.96 21.50
CA THR A 57 5.56 -6.30 20.31
C THR A 57 5.67 -7.31 19.19
N THR A 58 5.21 -6.94 18.00
CA THR A 58 5.38 -7.80 16.83
C THR A 58 6.86 -8.00 16.50
N GLU A 59 7.13 -8.98 15.64
CA GLU A 59 8.40 -9.01 14.94
C GLU A 59 8.61 -7.72 14.14
N MET A 60 9.87 -7.40 13.89
CA MET A 60 10.24 -6.25 13.06
C MET A 60 9.75 -6.46 11.63
N SER A 61 9.14 -5.43 11.05
CA SER A 61 8.80 -5.43 9.64
C SER A 61 10.06 -5.56 8.77
N LEU A 62 9.84 -5.87 7.49
CA LEU A 62 10.85 -5.60 6.47
C LEU A 62 11.14 -4.09 6.43
N CYS A 63 12.33 -3.74 5.94
CA CYS A 63 12.69 -2.33 5.75
C CYS A 63 11.82 -1.71 4.64
N SER A 64 11.40 -0.45 4.83
CA SER A 64 10.57 0.30 3.87
C SER A 64 11.20 0.43 2.48
N VAL A 65 12.53 0.39 2.41
CA VAL A 65 13.34 0.42 1.19
C VAL A 65 14.39 -0.67 1.25
N THR A 66 14.88 -1.14 0.10
CA THR A 66 15.97 -2.12 0.04
C THR A 66 17.36 -1.47 0.08
N CYS A 67 17.45 -0.21 -0.33
CA CYS A 67 18.64 0.63 -0.38
C CYS A 67 18.18 2.11 -0.33
N GLY A 68 19.11 3.04 -0.17
CA GLY A 68 18.84 4.49 -0.14
C GLY A 68 18.10 4.95 1.11
N GLY A 69 18.11 4.14 2.18
CA GLY A 69 17.40 4.38 3.43
C GLY A 69 18.02 5.42 4.35
N GLY A 70 19.18 5.94 3.97
CA GLY A 70 19.94 6.93 4.70
C GLY A 70 20.86 7.66 3.77
N GLU A 71 20.87 8.98 3.83
CA GLU A 71 21.84 9.81 3.14
C GLU A 71 22.32 10.94 4.04
N PHE A 72 23.62 11.23 3.94
CA PHE A 72 24.21 12.40 4.55
C PHE A 72 24.06 13.59 3.59
N SER A 73 23.08 14.45 3.84
CA SER A 73 22.85 15.67 3.06
C SER A 73 22.85 16.87 3.99
N ASN A 74 23.50 17.98 3.59
CA ASN A 74 23.55 19.21 4.37
C ASN A 74 23.96 19.02 5.85
N GLU A 75 24.97 18.18 6.10
CA GLU A 75 25.44 17.85 7.46
C GLU A 75 24.41 17.16 8.37
N LYS A 76 23.28 16.71 7.82
CA LYS A 76 22.22 16.00 8.53
C LYS A 76 21.97 14.65 7.87
N TYR A 77 21.64 13.67 8.71
CA TYR A 77 21.20 12.38 8.21
C TYR A 77 19.69 12.43 7.96
N GLU A 78 19.29 12.21 6.71
CA GLU A 78 17.89 12.01 6.35
C GLU A 78 17.64 10.51 6.17
N PHE A 79 16.67 9.98 6.91
CA PHE A 79 16.35 8.56 6.90
C PHE A 79 15.01 8.33 6.22
N SER A 80 15.03 7.76 5.03
CA SER A 80 13.84 7.26 4.33
C SER A 80 13.57 5.77 4.65
N GLY A 81 14.63 5.05 5.06
CA GLY A 81 14.61 3.62 5.36
C GLY A 81 14.32 3.37 6.82
N TYR A 82 13.21 2.69 7.10
CA TYR A 82 12.83 2.30 8.45
C TYR A 82 12.14 0.94 8.46
N LYS A 83 12.28 0.24 9.58
CA LYS A 83 11.50 -0.94 9.94
C LYS A 83 10.82 -0.68 11.28
N MET A 84 9.66 -1.28 11.48
CA MET A 84 8.86 -1.05 12.68
C MET A 84 8.39 -2.35 13.31
N ALA A 85 8.28 -2.36 14.64
CA ALA A 85 7.43 -3.30 15.36
C ALA A 85 6.31 -2.53 16.05
N ARG A 86 5.10 -3.08 15.92
CA ARG A 86 3.90 -2.47 16.52
C ARG A 86 3.56 -3.15 17.84
N PRO A 87 2.99 -2.41 18.79
CA PRO A 87 2.34 -3.02 19.94
C PRO A 87 1.06 -3.74 19.50
N THR A 88 0.89 -5.00 19.92
CA THR A 88 -0.36 -5.75 19.74
C THR A 88 -0.86 -6.29 21.07
N CYS A 89 -2.18 -6.32 21.25
CA CYS A 89 -2.77 -6.85 22.47
C CYS A 89 -2.90 -8.36 22.34
N ARG A 90 -2.28 -9.14 23.23
CA ARG A 90 -2.32 -10.60 23.19
C ARG A 90 -2.91 -11.18 24.46
N ASN A 91 -3.59 -12.31 24.30
CA ASN A 91 -4.03 -13.12 25.42
C ASN A 91 -2.86 -13.97 25.94
N ARG A 92 -2.56 -13.88 27.24
CA ARG A 92 -1.44 -14.57 27.88
C ARG A 92 -1.51 -16.11 27.81
N VAL A 93 -2.73 -16.67 27.77
CA VAL A 93 -2.95 -18.13 27.80
C VAL A 93 -2.89 -18.73 26.41
N THR A 94 -3.57 -18.09 25.45
CA THR A 94 -3.68 -18.61 24.08
C THR A 94 -2.60 -18.06 23.14
N GLY A 95 -1.96 -16.94 23.48
CA GLY A 95 -0.99 -16.25 22.62
C GLY A 95 -1.62 -15.52 21.43
N ILE A 96 -2.94 -15.58 21.29
CA ILE A 96 -3.68 -15.01 20.16
C ILE A 96 -3.77 -13.49 20.33
N GLU A 97 -3.58 -12.78 19.22
CA GLU A 97 -3.83 -11.35 19.12
C GLU A 97 -5.34 -11.06 19.20
N VAL A 98 -5.70 -10.17 20.10
CA VAL A 98 -7.07 -9.74 20.35
C VAL A 98 -7.20 -8.25 20.10
N ASP A 99 -8.43 -7.75 20.15
CA ASP A 99 -8.71 -6.33 19.99
C ASP A 99 -7.94 -5.46 21.01
N GLU A 100 -7.40 -4.33 20.55
CA GLU A 100 -6.58 -3.42 21.37
C GLU A 100 -7.32 -2.93 22.63
N SER A 101 -8.65 -2.86 22.60
CA SER A 101 -9.47 -2.45 23.76
C SER A 101 -9.42 -3.42 24.95
N GLN A 102 -8.97 -4.67 24.73
CA GLN A 102 -8.79 -5.65 25.81
C GLN A 102 -7.56 -5.34 26.67
N CYS A 103 -6.59 -4.60 26.11
CA CYS A 103 -5.41 -4.13 26.82
C CYS A 103 -5.63 -2.70 27.32
N SER A 104 -5.00 -2.36 28.44
CA SER A 104 -5.06 -1.00 28.98
C SER A 104 -4.28 -0.03 28.09
N SER A 105 -4.95 1.01 27.59
CA SER A 105 -4.29 2.07 26.81
C SER A 105 -3.18 2.79 27.59
N ALA A 106 -3.29 2.84 28.92
CA ALA A 106 -2.31 3.49 29.80
C ALA A 106 -0.94 2.78 29.82
N THR A 107 -0.89 1.49 29.45
CA THR A 107 0.35 0.71 29.40
C THR A 107 0.78 0.39 27.97
N ARG A 108 0.15 1.00 26.95
CA ARG A 108 0.50 0.79 25.55
C ARG A 108 1.92 1.31 25.30
N PRO A 109 2.85 0.47 24.84
CA PRO A 109 4.18 0.93 24.50
C PRO A 109 4.18 1.68 23.17
N GLU A 110 5.14 2.59 23.00
CA GLU A 110 5.36 3.28 21.74
C GLU A 110 5.85 2.29 20.66
N PRO A 111 5.46 2.47 19.39
CA PRO A 111 6.00 1.66 18.30
C PRO A 111 7.52 1.79 18.21
N ALA A 112 8.21 0.65 18.11
CA ALA A 112 9.65 0.65 17.91
C ALA A 112 9.94 0.90 16.42
N VAL A 113 10.68 1.96 16.12
CA VAL A 113 11.12 2.32 14.76
C VAL A 113 12.65 2.29 14.72
N ILE A 114 13.20 1.59 13.74
CA ILE A 114 14.64 1.43 13.56
C ILE A 114 15.00 1.77 12.12
N HIS A 115 16.01 2.63 11.92
CA HIS A 115 16.52 2.95 10.60
C HIS A 115 17.30 1.78 9.97
N CYS A 116 17.14 1.59 8.67
CA CYS A 116 17.75 0.46 7.96
C CYS A 116 18.10 0.82 6.51
N ASN A 117 18.96 0.01 5.90
CA ASN A 117 19.36 0.09 4.49
C ASN A 117 19.94 1.45 4.08
N THR A 118 20.86 1.98 4.87
CA THR A 118 21.53 3.28 4.68
C THR A 118 22.57 3.32 3.56
N HIS A 119 22.75 2.23 2.82
CA HIS A 119 23.66 2.20 1.67
C HIS A 119 22.97 2.78 0.44
N GLN A 120 23.69 3.45 -0.44
CA GLN A 120 23.14 3.98 -1.69
C GLN A 120 22.65 2.86 -2.62
N CYS A 121 21.60 3.14 -3.39
CA CYS A 121 21.09 2.21 -4.37
C CYS A 121 22.04 2.10 -5.57
N PRO A 122 22.31 0.89 -6.09
CA PRO A 122 23.12 0.75 -7.29
C PRO A 122 22.39 1.39 -8.50
N PRO A 123 23.14 2.04 -9.42
CA PRO A 123 22.56 2.57 -10.65
C PRO A 123 21.89 1.49 -11.49
N LYS A 124 20.78 1.86 -12.14
CA LYS A 124 19.94 0.95 -12.93
C LYS A 124 19.66 1.53 -14.32
N TRP A 125 19.48 0.64 -15.30
CA TRP A 125 19.03 1.02 -16.62
C TRP A 125 17.57 1.48 -16.56
N VAL A 126 17.29 2.62 -17.17
CA VAL A 126 15.94 3.12 -17.41
C VAL A 126 15.77 3.32 -18.91
N THR A 127 14.62 2.86 -19.42
CA THR A 127 14.23 2.98 -20.81
C THR A 127 13.02 3.88 -20.94
N ASP A 128 12.92 4.63 -22.02
CA ASP A 128 11.67 5.28 -22.40
C ASP A 128 10.77 4.34 -23.24
N GLU A 129 9.71 4.91 -23.78
CA GLU A 129 8.86 4.24 -24.76
C GLU A 129 9.55 4.15 -26.12
N TRP A 130 9.23 3.10 -26.87
CA TRP A 130 9.70 2.98 -28.25
C TRP A 130 9.17 4.13 -29.11
N GLY A 131 10.07 4.71 -29.91
CA GLY A 131 9.70 5.66 -30.95
C GLY A 131 8.83 5.06 -32.04
N ILE A 132 8.41 5.92 -32.97
CA ILE A 132 7.64 5.51 -34.14
C ILE A 132 8.53 4.66 -35.05
N CYS A 133 7.95 3.62 -35.64
CA CYS A 133 8.64 2.81 -36.62
C CYS A 133 9.02 3.62 -37.87
N SER A 134 10.26 3.48 -38.34
CA SER A 134 10.77 4.18 -39.53
C SER A 134 10.00 3.86 -40.81
N LYS A 135 9.34 2.69 -40.86
CA LYS A 135 8.44 2.32 -41.94
C LYS A 135 7.12 1.85 -41.38
N THR A 136 6.05 2.09 -42.11
CA THR A 136 4.74 1.52 -41.79
C THR A 136 4.59 0.09 -42.27
N CYS A 137 5.38 -0.37 -43.25
CA CYS A 137 5.39 -1.73 -43.82
C CYS A 137 6.80 -2.11 -44.33
N GLY A 138 7.01 -3.36 -44.71
CA GLY A 138 8.22 -3.86 -45.36
C GLY A 138 9.45 -3.91 -44.46
N GLY A 139 9.27 -4.01 -43.14
CA GLY A 139 10.34 -4.06 -42.16
C GLY A 139 11.00 -2.69 -41.94
N GLY A 140 10.64 -2.06 -40.83
CA GLY A 140 11.26 -0.84 -40.33
C GLY A 140 12.02 -1.07 -39.03
N VAL A 141 12.50 0.02 -38.47
CA VAL A 141 13.28 0.05 -37.24
C VAL A 141 12.75 1.18 -36.37
N ARG A 142 12.68 0.96 -35.06
CA ARG A 142 12.36 2.01 -34.08
C ARG A 142 13.43 2.06 -33.00
N ASP A 143 13.70 3.26 -32.53
CA ASP A 143 14.68 3.53 -31.50
C ASP A 143 13.99 3.87 -30.17
N ARG A 144 14.72 3.67 -29.08
CA ARG A 144 14.33 4.11 -27.73
C ARG A 144 15.56 4.62 -26.98
N LEU A 145 15.36 5.54 -26.05
CA LEU A 145 16.38 5.99 -25.13
C LEU A 145 16.63 4.94 -24.05
N VAL A 146 17.91 4.63 -23.82
CA VAL A 146 18.36 3.76 -22.73
C VAL A 146 19.48 4.50 -21.99
N ILE A 147 19.22 4.86 -20.73
CA ILE A 147 20.17 5.61 -19.89
C ILE A 147 20.42 4.88 -18.57
N CYS A 148 21.65 4.95 -18.09
CA CYS A 148 21.99 4.54 -16.74
C CYS A 148 21.64 5.67 -15.78
N VAL A 149 20.86 5.36 -14.73
CA VAL A 149 20.45 6.36 -13.73
C VAL A 149 20.80 5.90 -12.32
N GLU A 150 21.32 6.83 -11.54
CA GLU A 150 21.45 6.73 -10.10
C GLU A 150 20.28 7.48 -9.44
N GLU A 151 19.67 6.87 -8.43
CA GLU A 151 18.52 7.44 -7.73
C GLU A 151 18.91 7.76 -6.29
N SER A 152 18.89 9.05 -5.94
CA SER A 152 19.09 9.54 -4.57
C SER A 152 17.95 10.47 -4.16
N LEU A 153 17.34 10.24 -3.00
CA LEU A 153 16.18 10.99 -2.48
C LEU A 153 15.04 11.18 -3.49
N GLY A 154 14.82 10.19 -4.36
CA GLY A 154 13.80 10.25 -5.43
C GLY A 154 14.21 11.09 -6.64
N VAL A 155 15.40 11.70 -6.64
CA VAL A 155 16.00 12.38 -7.78
C VAL A 155 16.79 11.37 -8.61
N LYS A 156 16.48 11.30 -9.90
CA LYS A 156 17.17 10.43 -10.87
C LYS A 156 18.21 11.23 -11.63
N ASN A 157 19.47 10.89 -11.43
CA ASN A 157 20.60 11.51 -12.13
C ASN A 157 21.12 10.56 -13.19
N LYS A 158 21.33 11.06 -14.42
CA LYS A 158 21.99 10.29 -15.47
C LYS A 158 23.47 10.13 -15.12
N VAL A 159 23.95 8.89 -15.11
CA VAL A 159 25.36 8.55 -14.88
C VAL A 159 25.92 7.84 -16.11
N ALA A 160 27.23 7.58 -16.10
CA ALA A 160 27.89 6.85 -17.18
C ALA A 160 27.44 5.38 -17.23
N ASP A 161 27.43 4.80 -18.43
CA ASP A 161 26.89 3.47 -18.72
C ASP A 161 27.60 2.36 -17.91
N GLU A 162 28.89 2.55 -17.59
CA GLU A 162 29.73 1.60 -16.87
C GLU A 162 29.29 1.39 -15.41
N HIS A 163 28.53 2.34 -14.85
CA HIS A 163 28.01 2.22 -13.49
C HIS A 163 26.83 1.23 -13.40
N CYS A 164 26.11 1.01 -14.50
CA CYS A 164 25.06 0.01 -14.57
C CYS A 164 25.65 -1.36 -14.89
N ARG A 165 25.74 -2.22 -13.87
CA ARG A 165 26.35 -3.55 -14.00
C ARG A 165 25.49 -4.56 -14.77
N SER A 166 24.19 -4.33 -14.84
CA SER A 166 23.28 -5.19 -15.60
C SER A 166 23.50 -5.01 -17.12
N PRO A 167 23.13 -5.99 -17.96
CA PRO A 167 23.23 -5.84 -19.41
C PRO A 167 22.41 -4.65 -19.92
N LYS A 168 23.00 -3.83 -20.79
CA LYS A 168 22.32 -2.67 -21.38
C LYS A 168 21.15 -3.13 -22.27
N PRO A 169 19.92 -2.65 -22.03
CA PRO A 169 18.79 -2.94 -22.91
C PRO A 169 19.02 -2.46 -24.35
N ASN A 170 18.38 -3.11 -25.32
CA ASN A 170 18.48 -2.72 -26.73
C ASN A 170 17.97 -1.29 -26.93
N THR A 171 18.71 -0.47 -27.67
CA THR A 171 18.29 0.89 -28.07
C THR A 171 17.44 0.89 -29.34
N GLN A 172 17.36 -0.25 -30.02
CA GLN A 172 16.74 -0.37 -31.33
C GLN A 172 16.02 -1.72 -31.47
N GLU A 173 14.89 -1.74 -32.16
CA GLU A 173 14.22 -2.97 -32.55
C GLU A 173 13.53 -2.88 -33.92
N ILE A 174 13.32 -4.06 -34.51
CA ILE A 174 12.64 -4.21 -35.80
C ILE A 174 11.12 -4.12 -35.59
N CYS A 175 10.44 -3.41 -36.48
CA CYS A 175 9.00 -3.19 -36.42
C CYS A 175 8.37 -3.26 -37.81
N ASN A 176 7.05 -3.41 -37.87
CA ASN A 176 6.26 -3.38 -39.11
C ASN A 176 6.77 -4.32 -40.21
N MET A 177 6.92 -5.60 -39.87
CA MET A 177 7.41 -6.67 -40.75
C MET A 177 6.41 -7.16 -41.81
N HIS A 178 5.23 -6.54 -41.92
CA HIS A 178 4.22 -6.94 -42.90
C HIS A 178 4.51 -6.33 -44.28
N ASP A 179 4.10 -7.00 -45.36
CA ASP A 179 4.38 -6.54 -46.73
C ASP A 179 3.70 -5.21 -47.06
N CYS A 180 4.33 -4.44 -47.95
CA CYS A 180 3.77 -3.18 -48.42
C CYS A 180 2.71 -3.39 -49.51
N PRO A 181 1.65 -2.55 -49.55
CA PRO A 181 0.68 -2.58 -50.62
C PRO A 181 1.35 -2.20 -51.95
N ASN A 182 1.02 -2.93 -53.01
CA ASN A 182 1.53 -2.69 -54.35
C ASN A 182 0.41 -2.14 -55.25
N TRP A 183 0.73 -1.11 -56.03
CA TRP A 183 -0.17 -0.61 -57.07
C TRP A 183 -0.10 -1.52 -58.28
N VAL A 184 -1.26 -1.97 -58.74
CA VAL A 184 -1.40 -2.71 -59.99
C VAL A 184 -2.12 -1.79 -60.98
N ALA A 185 -1.47 -1.47 -62.09
CA ALA A 185 -2.10 -0.70 -63.16
C ALA A 185 -3.12 -1.60 -63.90
N SER A 186 -4.32 -1.09 -64.12
CA SER A 186 -5.32 -1.70 -64.99
C SER A 186 -5.16 -1.23 -66.44
N ASP A 187 -5.77 -1.94 -67.38
CA ASP A 187 -5.79 -1.55 -68.80
C ASP A 187 -6.42 -0.17 -69.01
N TRP A 188 -5.90 0.58 -69.97
CA TRP A 188 -6.40 1.90 -70.34
C TRP A 188 -7.79 1.80 -71.00
N SER A 189 -8.74 2.63 -70.53
CA SER A 189 -9.99 2.85 -71.26
C SER A 189 -9.70 3.66 -72.53
N GLY A 190 -10.03 3.11 -73.70
CA GLY A 190 -9.76 3.72 -75.00
C GLY A 190 -10.26 5.15 -75.15
N VAL A 191 -9.66 5.90 -76.09
CA VAL A 191 -9.90 7.35 -76.30
C VAL A 191 -11.36 7.63 -76.64
N SER A 192 -11.95 8.58 -75.92
CA SER A 192 -13.28 9.15 -76.13
C SER A 192 -13.33 10.16 -77.25
#